data_AF-A0AAD1U850-F1
#
_entry.id   AF-A0AAD1U850-F1
#
_cell.length_a   1.000
_cell.length_b   1.000
_cell.length_c   1.000
_cell.angle_alpha   90.00
_cell.angle_beta   90.00
_cell.angle_gamma   90.00
#
_symmetry.space_group_name_H-M   'P 1'
#
loop_
_entity.id
_entity.type
_entity.pdbx_description
1 polymer ?
#
loop_
_entity_poly.entity_id
_entity_poly.type
_entity_poly.pdbx_seq_one_letter_code
_entity_poly.pdbx_strand_id
1 'polypeptide(L)'
;MSVRSGNSRLSDARKEKLTNIYNNQGLKGNVQKKQQLKGLLVDKFRLKYGPEAEKLITNEVTKFLKTDRLTESNLVKLDEKIGRANEKNQRADDILSEHRSLKSATGSRKSKASRISNASRPHTVASGQSRRSKAKQNDDAMSVRSYASSRMSGATNLSKKSEKPGIGGPPEAPVAEDLLSVQSRTKSTYSNLNEEDEWQAIQNFNITLHYEEQKQAALREQERKRLIREELDRQVKEKNKRKKKEQLEDKEYEQLQKHHLDLLDKKEQERQLESRQKVLTEKQSRDQQLQQEKLRKRIAEKEEFNRERQVVERLNQEMDDERRQAQERRTANNEIQKQRQLEEAEKERQEDVEAQEAYNQMLEQQEKDRAKELADRERRAQEFMGRMADTVIKNMDQKQKEEEEMIRQYEIQKELQDRRSDNKAYIKREDEKIKMREFLAKQVEDKKRRERIEKELNDQQANMWQRDRENYEEEQRRIDNKIKRINQENADFLKRQMEEKEGARKGRMDMNEFLMNKQLLVDINGQGKEGNSAASVNANMF
;
A
#
# COMPACT_ATOMS: atom_id res chain seq x y z
N MET A 1 -70.21 23.36 -48.42
CA MET A 1 -70.18 23.26 -46.95
C MET A 1 -68.78 23.62 -46.48
N SER A 2 -68.61 24.76 -45.80
CA SER A 2 -67.32 25.26 -45.31
C SER A 2 -67.42 25.44 -43.81
N VAL A 3 -66.70 24.61 -43.06
CA VAL A 3 -66.70 24.63 -41.59
C VAL A 3 -65.61 25.59 -41.13
N ARG A 4 -66.02 26.75 -40.60
CA ARG A 4 -65.14 27.73 -39.96
C ARG A 4 -64.76 27.23 -38.56
N SER A 5 -63.49 26.88 -38.38
CA SER A 5 -62.86 26.63 -37.08
C SER A 5 -62.59 27.96 -36.37
N GLY A 6 -63.28 28.19 -35.25
CA GLY A 6 -63.09 29.34 -34.37
C GLY A 6 -61.90 29.15 -33.44
N ASN A 7 -60.75 29.73 -33.80
CA ASN A 7 -59.56 29.76 -32.96
C ASN A 7 -59.73 30.80 -31.83
N SER A 8 -60.06 30.33 -30.63
CA SER A 8 -60.08 31.13 -29.39
C SER A 8 -58.66 31.58 -29.01
N ARG A 9 -58.35 32.84 -29.33
CA ARG A 9 -57.13 33.53 -28.90
C ARG A 9 -57.26 33.94 -27.43
N LEU A 10 -56.99 33.00 -26.53
CA LEU A 10 -56.55 33.34 -25.17
C LEU A 10 -55.24 34.14 -25.31
N SER A 11 -55.26 35.41 -24.89
CA SER A 11 -54.11 36.32 -25.02
C SER A 11 -52.87 35.71 -24.38
N ASP A 12 -51.73 35.78 -25.09
CA ASP A 12 -50.49 35.14 -24.68
C ASP A 12 -50.04 35.56 -23.27
N ALA A 13 -50.35 36.80 -22.87
CA ALA A 13 -50.13 37.30 -21.51
C ALA A 13 -50.88 36.51 -20.41
N ARG A 14 -52.07 35.96 -20.70
CA ARG A 14 -52.83 35.15 -19.75
C ARG A 14 -52.31 33.72 -19.68
N LYS A 15 -51.83 33.17 -20.81
CA LYS A 15 -51.14 31.88 -20.85
C LYS A 15 -49.82 31.93 -20.06
N GLU A 16 -49.04 33.00 -20.22
CA GLU A 16 -47.77 33.20 -19.50
C GLU A 16 -47.97 33.37 -17.98
N LYS A 17 -49.03 34.06 -17.56
CA LYS A 17 -49.35 34.22 -16.13
C LYS A 17 -49.78 32.90 -15.48
N LEU A 18 -50.54 32.07 -16.20
CA LEU A 18 -50.95 30.74 -15.72
C LEU A 18 -49.79 29.75 -15.67
N THR A 19 -48.91 29.74 -16.67
CA THR A 19 -47.70 28.90 -16.64
C THR A 19 -46.74 29.32 -15.52
N ASN A 20 -46.61 30.62 -15.23
CA ASN A 20 -45.79 31.10 -14.11
C ASN A 20 -46.37 30.76 -12.71
N ILE A 21 -47.69 30.71 -12.55
CA ILE A 21 -48.33 30.27 -11.30
C ILE A 21 -48.16 28.75 -11.12
N TYR A 22 -48.35 27.97 -12.18
CA TYR A 22 -48.19 26.52 -12.14
C TYR A 22 -46.73 26.10 -11.86
N ASN A 23 -45.77 26.80 -12.48
CA ASN A 23 -44.35 26.58 -12.22
C ASN A 23 -43.94 26.97 -10.79
N ASN A 24 -44.48 28.07 -10.23
CA ASN A 24 -44.18 28.47 -8.85
C ASN A 24 -44.79 27.54 -7.79
N GLN A 25 -45.99 27.02 -8.01
CA GLN A 25 -46.57 26.02 -7.09
C GLN A 25 -45.81 24.68 -7.15
N GLY A 26 -45.40 24.23 -8.33
CA GLY A 26 -44.55 23.05 -8.49
C GLY A 26 -43.17 23.22 -7.84
N LEU A 27 -42.59 24.42 -7.90
CA LEU A 27 -41.31 24.74 -7.25
C LEU A 27 -41.41 24.67 -5.71
N LYS A 28 -42.49 25.18 -5.10
CA LYS A 28 -42.67 25.12 -3.64
C LYS A 28 -42.76 23.69 -3.12
N GLY A 29 -43.50 22.81 -3.81
CA GLY A 29 -43.58 21.39 -3.44
C GLY A 29 -42.23 20.67 -3.57
N ASN A 30 -41.46 20.98 -4.62
CA ASN A 30 -40.13 20.41 -4.81
C ASN A 30 -39.11 20.93 -3.77
N VAL A 31 -39.21 22.18 -3.32
CA VAL A 31 -38.36 22.73 -2.27
C VAL A 31 -38.62 22.04 -0.93
N GLN A 32 -39.89 21.81 -0.57
CA GLN A 32 -40.24 21.08 0.66
C GLN A 32 -39.73 19.63 0.62
N LYS A 33 -39.94 18.92 -0.48
CA LYS A 33 -39.41 17.55 -0.67
C LYS A 33 -37.88 17.50 -0.58
N LYS A 34 -37.18 18.47 -1.19
CA LYS A 34 -35.72 18.59 -1.07
C LYS A 34 -35.28 18.84 0.37
N GLN A 35 -36.02 19.65 1.13
CA GLN A 35 -35.71 19.93 2.53
C GLN A 35 -35.92 18.71 3.44
N GLN A 36 -36.99 17.94 3.23
CA GLN A 36 -37.23 16.69 3.94
C GLN A 36 -36.14 15.65 3.63
N LEU A 37 -35.78 15.52 2.35
CA LEU A 37 -34.71 14.63 1.93
C LEU A 37 -33.35 15.05 2.49
N LYS A 38 -33.09 16.37 2.59
CA LYS A 38 -31.90 16.90 3.25
C LYS A 38 -31.82 16.43 4.69
N GLY A 39 -32.91 16.54 5.46
CA GLY A 39 -32.98 16.07 6.84
C GLY A 39 -32.66 14.58 6.95
N LEU A 40 -33.33 13.75 6.15
CA LEU A 40 -33.12 12.29 6.15
C LEU A 40 -31.68 11.88 5.80
N LEU A 41 -31.06 12.53 4.81
CA LEU A 41 -29.67 12.26 4.44
C LEU A 41 -28.71 12.70 5.55
N VAL A 42 -28.92 13.87 6.15
CA VAL A 42 -28.10 14.34 7.27
C VAL A 42 -28.19 13.39 8.45
N ASP A 43 -29.40 12.95 8.84
CA ASP A 43 -29.59 12.02 9.96
C ASP A 43 -28.94 10.65 9.69
N LYS A 44 -29.09 10.10 8.48
CA LYS A 44 -28.44 8.82 8.11
C LYS A 44 -26.91 8.92 8.15
N PHE A 45 -26.33 9.99 7.60
CA PHE A 45 -24.87 10.16 7.63
C PHE A 45 -24.36 10.50 9.03
N ARG A 46 -25.13 11.24 9.84
CA ARG A 46 -24.79 11.53 11.24
C ARG A 46 -24.75 10.25 12.07
N LEU A 47 -25.67 9.32 11.83
CA LEU A 47 -25.65 8.00 12.47
C LEU A 47 -24.42 7.17 12.06
N LYS A 48 -24.00 7.27 10.80
CA LYS A 48 -22.86 6.50 10.27
C LYS A 48 -21.49 7.05 10.67
N TYR A 49 -21.31 8.37 10.66
CA TYR A 49 -20.01 9.02 10.85
C TYR A 49 -19.84 9.73 12.20
N GLY A 50 -20.90 9.78 13.02
CA GLY A 50 -20.90 10.40 14.34
C GLY A 50 -21.32 11.87 14.34
N PRO A 51 -21.63 12.43 15.54
CA PRO A 51 -22.11 13.81 15.70
C PRO A 51 -21.03 14.86 15.42
N GLU A 52 -19.75 14.54 15.57
CA GLU A 52 -18.64 15.49 15.33
C GLU A 52 -18.55 15.93 13.86
N ALA A 53 -19.05 15.11 12.94
CA ALA A 53 -19.07 15.37 11.50
C ALA A 53 -20.29 16.19 11.02
N GLU A 54 -21.20 16.60 11.91
CA GLU A 54 -22.51 17.17 11.54
C GLU A 54 -22.41 18.39 10.61
N LYS A 55 -21.47 19.31 10.88
CA LYS A 55 -21.25 20.51 10.04
C LYS A 55 -20.77 20.13 8.63
N LEU A 56 -19.88 19.14 8.53
CA LEU A 56 -19.33 18.66 7.27
C LEU A 56 -20.41 17.97 6.44
N ILE A 57 -21.16 17.05 7.07
CA ILE A 57 -22.28 16.33 6.47
C ILE A 57 -23.32 17.33 5.94
N THR A 58 -23.74 18.31 6.76
CA THR A 58 -24.75 19.30 6.37
C THR A 58 -24.31 20.11 5.14
N ASN A 59 -23.03 20.49 5.07
CA ASN A 59 -22.49 21.25 3.96
C ASN A 59 -22.44 20.44 2.66
N GLU A 60 -21.95 19.19 2.72
CA GLU A 60 -21.84 18.33 1.54
C GLU A 60 -23.22 17.88 1.03
N VAL A 61 -24.15 17.49 1.91
CA VAL A 61 -25.54 17.16 1.53
C VAL A 61 -26.24 18.38 0.92
N THR A 62 -26.02 19.59 1.46
CA THR A 62 -26.59 20.83 0.88
C THR A 62 -26.02 21.12 -0.50
N LYS A 63 -24.72 20.91 -0.70
CA LYS A 63 -24.04 21.11 -2.00
C LYS A 63 -24.53 20.08 -3.03
N PHE A 64 -24.69 18.83 -2.59
CA PHE A 64 -25.20 17.74 -3.41
C PHE A 64 -26.60 18.03 -3.95
N LEU A 65 -27.56 18.37 -3.08
CA LEU A 65 -28.96 18.65 -3.49
C LEU A 65 -29.13 19.88 -4.39
N LYS A 66 -28.12 20.76 -4.43
CA LYS A 66 -28.06 21.93 -5.33
C LYS A 66 -27.46 21.58 -6.70
N THR A 67 -26.49 20.67 -6.75
CA THR A 67 -25.64 20.46 -7.93
C THR A 67 -26.01 19.21 -8.70
N ASP A 68 -26.28 18.12 -7.97
CA ASP A 68 -26.39 16.78 -8.55
C ASP A 68 -27.84 16.28 -8.58
N ARG A 69 -28.14 15.42 -9.58
CA ARG A 69 -29.39 14.67 -9.63
C ARG A 69 -29.35 13.51 -8.64
N LEU A 70 -30.50 13.23 -8.02
CA LEU A 70 -30.65 12.15 -7.05
C LEU A 70 -30.65 10.79 -7.78
N THR A 71 -29.47 10.20 -7.91
CA THR A 71 -29.27 8.85 -8.44
C THR A 71 -28.46 8.04 -7.43
N GLU A 72 -28.59 6.71 -7.45
CA GLU A 72 -27.88 5.83 -6.53
C GLU A 72 -26.35 5.99 -6.63
N SER A 73 -25.82 6.04 -7.85
CA SER A 73 -24.39 6.28 -8.09
C SER A 73 -23.89 7.61 -7.47
N ASN A 74 -24.72 8.66 -7.54
CA ASN A 74 -24.40 9.96 -6.96
C ASN A 74 -24.46 9.94 -5.42
N LEU A 75 -25.38 9.15 -4.83
CA LEU A 75 -25.43 8.94 -3.38
C LEU A 75 -24.22 8.16 -2.85
N VAL A 76 -23.74 7.16 -3.59
CA VAL A 76 -22.49 6.44 -3.26
C VAL A 76 -21.29 7.38 -3.29
N LYS A 77 -21.17 8.23 -4.32
CA LYS A 77 -20.10 9.25 -4.39
C LYS A 77 -20.18 10.25 -3.25
N LEU A 78 -21.39 10.65 -2.83
CA LEU A 78 -21.58 11.52 -1.68
C LEU A 78 -21.12 10.85 -0.38
N ASP A 79 -21.48 9.59 -0.17
CA ASP A 79 -21.04 8.79 0.99
C ASP A 79 -19.51 8.67 1.04
N GLU A 80 -18.88 8.29 -0.08
CA GLU A 80 -17.41 8.23 -0.17
C GLU A 80 -16.76 9.58 0.12
N LYS A 81 -17.35 10.68 -0.39
CA LYS A 81 -16.81 12.02 -0.21
C LYS A 81 -16.90 12.48 1.25
N ILE A 82 -18.03 12.22 1.91
CA ILE A 82 -18.21 12.50 3.35
C ILE A 82 -17.24 11.64 4.16
N GLY A 83 -17.11 10.35 3.86
CA GLY A 83 -16.17 9.46 4.53
C GLY A 83 -14.72 9.93 4.45
N ARG A 84 -14.22 10.23 3.24
CA ARG A 84 -12.84 10.74 3.05
C ARG A 84 -12.60 12.08 3.74
N ALA A 85 -13.61 12.94 3.78
CA ALA A 85 -13.49 14.25 4.42
C ALA A 85 -13.53 14.13 5.95
N ASN A 86 -14.32 13.21 6.50
CA ASN A 86 -14.36 12.90 7.92
C ASN A 86 -13.03 12.29 8.41
N GLU A 87 -12.47 11.32 7.68
CA GLU A 87 -11.16 10.73 8.00
C GLU A 87 -10.04 11.78 8.04
N LYS A 88 -10.08 12.77 7.14
CA LYS A 88 -9.11 13.88 7.15
C LYS A 88 -9.24 14.77 8.37
N ASN A 89 -10.47 15.05 8.81
CA ASN A 89 -10.70 15.81 10.03
C ASN A 89 -10.23 15.04 11.26
N GLN A 90 -10.56 13.75 11.37
CA GLN A 90 -10.09 12.91 12.48
C GLN A 90 -8.57 12.84 12.53
N ARG A 91 -7.90 12.65 11.39
CA ARG A 91 -6.42 12.69 11.35
C ARG A 91 -5.86 14.06 11.74
N ALA A 92 -6.52 15.16 11.36
CA ALA A 92 -6.08 16.49 11.77
C ALA A 92 -6.24 16.69 13.27
N ASP A 93 -7.33 16.21 13.86
CA ASP A 93 -7.58 16.25 15.30
C ASP A 93 -6.62 15.34 16.07
N ASP A 94 -6.27 14.17 15.55
CA ASP A 94 -5.24 13.28 16.10
C ASP A 94 -3.88 13.99 16.14
N ILE A 95 -3.46 14.59 15.03
CA ILE A 95 -2.20 15.35 14.93
C ILE A 95 -2.20 16.55 15.91
N LEU A 96 -3.33 17.26 16.02
CA LEU A 96 -3.45 18.37 16.96
C LEU A 96 -3.43 17.89 18.41
N SER A 97 -4.02 16.73 18.70
CA SER A 97 -4.01 16.11 20.04
C SER A 97 -2.59 15.66 20.43
N GLU A 98 -1.84 15.10 19.48
CA GLU A 98 -0.44 14.67 19.65
C GLU A 98 0.48 15.88 19.85
N HIS A 99 0.28 16.94 19.07
CA HIS A 99 0.99 18.21 19.28
C HIS A 99 0.64 18.87 20.62
N ARG A 100 -0.60 18.71 21.10
CA ARG A 100 -1.03 19.26 22.40
C ARG A 100 -0.43 18.46 23.56
N SER A 101 -0.37 17.13 23.47
CA SER A 101 0.21 16.26 24.50
C SER A 101 1.73 16.44 24.61
N LEU A 102 2.42 16.59 23.48
CA LEU A 102 3.86 16.90 23.44
C LEU A 102 4.20 18.27 24.05
N LYS A 103 3.32 19.26 23.90
CA LYS A 103 3.51 20.61 24.46
C LYS A 103 3.20 20.68 25.96
N SER A 104 2.36 19.79 26.49
CA SER A 104 2.15 19.65 27.93
C SER A 104 3.24 18.83 28.65
N ALA A 105 3.93 17.93 27.94
CA ALA A 105 5.02 17.12 28.53
C ALA A 105 6.35 17.89 28.71
N THR A 106 6.54 19.00 27.98
CA THR A 106 7.77 19.83 28.04
C THR A 106 7.62 21.11 28.88
N GLY A 107 6.43 21.38 29.42
CA GLY A 107 6.09 22.60 30.16
C GLY A 107 6.03 22.45 31.69
N SER A 108 6.96 21.72 32.30
CA SER A 108 7.08 21.69 33.78
C SER A 108 8.54 21.66 34.24
N ARG A 109 9.34 22.62 33.78
CA ARG A 109 10.54 23.06 34.51
C ARG A 109 10.60 24.59 34.56
N LYS A 110 10.16 25.08 35.71
CA LYS A 110 10.31 26.41 36.28
C LYS A 110 11.79 26.84 36.30
N SER A 111 12.07 28.02 35.75
CA SER A 111 13.02 29.03 36.25
C SER A 111 12.58 30.36 35.61
N LYS A 112 11.88 31.27 36.28
CA LYS A 112 12.27 32.15 37.41
C LYS A 112 13.51 33.02 37.09
N ALA A 113 13.36 34.05 36.25
CA ALA A 113 14.19 35.27 36.29
C ALA A 113 13.63 36.40 35.39
N SER A 114 13.72 37.64 35.90
CA SER A 114 13.64 38.97 35.24
C SER A 114 12.38 39.27 34.39
N ARG A 115 11.42 40.12 34.79
CA ARG A 115 11.52 41.57 35.10
C ARG A 115 12.52 42.31 34.19
N ILE A 116 12.02 43.07 33.21
CA ILE A 116 12.36 44.49 32.95
C ILE A 116 11.61 44.99 31.69
N SER A 117 10.72 45.96 31.95
CA SER A 117 10.28 47.16 31.21
C SER A 117 10.13 47.22 29.67
N ASN A 118 9.07 47.96 29.28
CA ASN A 118 9.02 49.06 28.28
C ASN A 118 9.50 48.77 26.85
N ALA A 119 8.96 49.33 25.77
CA ALA A 119 7.84 50.20 25.45
C ALA A 119 7.85 50.30 23.90
N SER A 120 6.82 50.93 23.34
CA SER A 120 6.86 51.59 22.02
C SER A 120 6.58 50.75 20.77
N ARG A 121 5.29 50.78 20.40
CA ARG A 121 4.75 51.03 19.05
C ARG A 121 5.53 52.15 18.30
N PRO A 122 5.51 52.28 16.95
CA PRO A 122 4.26 52.44 16.19
C PRO A 122 4.20 51.97 14.70
N HIS A 123 2.94 51.92 14.23
CA HIS A 123 2.37 52.15 12.89
C HIS A 123 3.28 52.29 11.65
N THR A 124 2.93 51.53 10.59
CA THR A 124 2.73 52.09 9.24
C THR A 124 1.54 51.42 8.55
N VAL A 125 0.72 52.28 7.94
CA VAL A 125 -0.50 52.06 7.16
C VAL A 125 -0.18 52.17 5.66
N ALA A 126 -1.13 51.70 4.83
CA ALA A 126 -1.32 51.98 3.39
C ALA A 126 -0.42 51.17 2.43
N SER A 127 -0.87 50.66 1.28
CA SER A 127 -2.15 50.67 0.55
C SER A 127 -1.91 49.86 -0.73
N GLY A 128 -2.91 49.13 -1.25
CA GLY A 128 -2.81 48.55 -2.60
C GLY A 128 -4.03 47.70 -2.96
N GLN A 129 -4.91 48.28 -3.78
CA GLN A 129 -6.28 47.88 -4.04
C GLN A 129 -6.47 46.67 -4.96
N SER A 130 -7.60 46.01 -4.69
CA SER A 130 -8.44 45.17 -5.55
C SER A 130 -8.63 45.67 -6.99
N ARG A 131 -8.54 44.76 -7.97
CA ARG A 131 -9.41 44.75 -9.16
C ARG A 131 -9.76 43.32 -9.59
N ARG A 132 -10.89 43.25 -10.28
CA ARG A 132 -11.93 42.21 -10.29
C ARG A 132 -12.34 41.99 -11.73
N SER A 133 -12.36 40.74 -12.22
CA SER A 133 -13.20 40.25 -13.36
C SER A 133 -12.87 38.76 -13.59
N LYS A 134 -13.74 37.79 -13.27
CA LYS A 134 -14.81 37.21 -14.13
C LYS A 134 -14.43 37.07 -15.61
N ALA A 135 -14.21 35.84 -16.10
CA ALA A 135 -15.19 35.01 -16.83
C ALA A 135 -14.49 33.88 -17.64
N LYS A 136 -15.13 32.70 -17.61
CA LYS A 136 -15.17 31.59 -18.59
C LYS A 136 -14.09 31.53 -19.69
N GLN A 137 -13.42 30.37 -19.80
CA GLN A 137 -13.72 29.36 -20.83
C GLN A 137 -12.98 28.06 -20.54
N ASN A 138 -13.62 26.95 -20.92
CA ASN A 138 -13.04 25.62 -21.00
C ASN A 138 -11.90 25.64 -22.01
N ASP A 139 -10.85 24.85 -21.77
CA ASP A 139 -10.35 23.91 -22.77
C ASP A 139 -9.43 22.87 -22.11
N ASP A 140 -9.75 21.62 -22.41
CA ASP A 140 -8.90 20.46 -22.26
C ASP A 140 -7.62 20.64 -23.06
N ALA A 141 -6.46 20.56 -22.40
CA ALA A 141 -5.23 20.16 -23.06
C ALA A 141 -4.22 19.65 -22.02
N MET A 142 -4.03 18.33 -22.05
CA MET A 142 -2.85 17.58 -21.62
C MET A 142 -1.60 18.43 -21.40
N SER A 143 -1.04 18.44 -20.19
CA SER A 143 0.37 18.80 -20.02
C SER A 143 1.01 18.02 -18.88
N VAL A 144 1.78 17.03 -19.31
CA VAL A 144 2.86 16.37 -18.59
C VAL A 144 3.71 17.41 -17.87
N ARG A 145 3.76 17.37 -16.54
CA ARG A 145 4.72 18.16 -15.76
C ARG A 145 5.31 17.35 -14.61
N SER A 146 6.23 16.47 -14.97
CA SER A 146 7.34 16.03 -14.13
C SER A 146 8.25 17.24 -13.86
N TYR A 147 8.10 17.87 -12.69
CA TYR A 147 9.09 18.78 -12.10
C TYR A 147 8.99 18.72 -10.58
N ALA A 148 9.67 17.74 -9.98
CA ALA A 148 9.99 17.73 -8.55
C ALA A 148 11.30 16.95 -8.33
N SER A 149 12.35 17.38 -9.02
CA SER A 149 13.74 17.09 -8.66
C SER A 149 14.46 18.43 -8.56
N SER A 150 15.39 18.51 -7.62
CA SER A 150 16.37 19.59 -7.40
C SER A 150 15.89 20.82 -6.64
N ARG A 151 16.02 20.75 -5.31
CA ARG A 151 16.39 21.88 -4.44
C ARG A 151 16.90 21.34 -3.10
N MET A 152 18.21 21.12 -3.02
CA MET A 152 19.06 21.40 -1.84
C MET A 152 20.47 20.85 -2.11
N SER A 153 21.28 21.65 -2.81
CA SER A 153 22.75 21.64 -2.76
C SER A 153 23.21 22.97 -3.36
N GLY A 154 23.41 23.95 -2.49
CA GLY A 154 23.80 25.31 -2.88
C GLY A 154 24.40 26.02 -1.68
N ALA A 155 25.64 25.65 -1.34
CA ALA A 155 26.45 26.35 -0.34
C ALA A 155 27.94 26.12 -0.60
N THR A 156 28.43 26.61 -1.73
CA THR A 156 29.86 26.89 -1.95
C THR A 156 29.95 28.12 -2.85
N ASN A 157 29.99 29.31 -2.24
CA ASN A 157 30.58 30.54 -2.77
C ASN A 157 30.39 31.67 -1.75
N LEU A 158 31.40 31.90 -0.91
CA LEU A 158 31.58 33.15 -0.18
C LEU A 158 33.07 33.47 -0.13
N SER A 159 33.50 34.19 -1.17
CA SER A 159 34.65 35.09 -1.14
C SER A 159 34.13 36.53 -1.08
N LYS A 160 34.99 37.45 -0.61
CA LYS A 160 34.83 38.91 -0.36
C LYS A 160 34.60 39.22 1.13
N LYS A 161 35.59 39.63 1.93
CA LYS A 161 36.47 40.83 1.94
C LYS A 161 35.83 42.01 2.67
N SER A 162 36.64 42.64 3.56
CA SER A 162 36.48 43.88 4.35
C SER A 162 35.75 43.70 5.70
N GLU A 163 36.17 44.23 6.87
CA GLU A 163 37.06 45.33 7.28
C GLU A 163 37.70 45.08 8.67
N LYS A 164 38.79 45.81 8.95
CA LYS A 164 39.49 46.03 10.25
C LYS A 164 38.56 46.67 11.31
N PRO A 165 38.82 46.60 12.64
CA PRO A 165 40.03 47.11 13.35
C PRO A 165 40.62 46.10 14.35
N GLY A 166 41.94 46.00 14.55
CA GLY A 166 42.76 46.91 15.37
C GLY A 166 43.02 46.27 16.76
N ILE A 167 44.28 46.29 17.24
CA ILE A 167 44.83 45.70 18.49
C ILE A 167 45.23 44.22 18.30
N GLY A 168 46.45 43.72 18.49
CA GLY A 168 47.72 44.23 19.01
C GLY A 168 48.54 42.99 19.43
N GLY A 169 49.75 42.82 18.90
CA GLY A 169 50.67 41.73 19.29
C GLY A 169 51.39 41.08 18.09
N PRO A 170 52.74 41.11 18.02
CA PRO A 170 53.49 40.46 16.96
C PRO A 170 53.83 39.01 17.35
N PRO A 171 53.58 38.01 16.49
CA PRO A 171 54.29 36.73 16.58
C PRO A 171 55.42 36.68 15.55
N GLU A 172 56.57 36.28 16.07
CA GLU A 172 57.86 36.09 15.42
C GLU A 172 57.78 35.27 14.14
N ALA A 173 58.52 35.71 13.14
CA ALA A 173 58.86 34.91 11.97
C ALA A 173 59.96 33.89 12.33
N PRO A 174 59.84 32.60 11.96
CA PRO A 174 61.00 31.72 11.94
C PRO A 174 61.84 32.07 10.72
N VAL A 175 62.98 32.69 10.98
CA VAL A 175 64.13 32.84 10.10
C VAL A 175 64.60 31.44 9.68
N ALA A 176 64.39 31.09 8.41
CA ALA A 176 65.12 30.00 7.77
C ALA A 176 66.44 30.56 7.23
N GLU A 177 67.36 30.84 8.14
CA GLU A 177 68.78 30.77 7.82
C GLU A 177 69.26 29.32 7.93
N ASP A 178 70.32 29.02 7.18
CA ASP A 178 71.21 27.87 7.32
C ASP A 178 70.95 26.65 6.41
N LEU A 179 71.34 26.80 5.14
CA LEU A 179 71.68 25.69 4.24
C LEU A 179 72.88 26.08 3.34
N LEU A 180 74.00 26.44 3.96
CA LEU A 180 75.33 26.46 3.30
C LEU A 180 76.42 26.03 4.29
N SER A 181 76.49 24.73 4.60
CA SER A 181 77.71 24.17 5.20
C SER A 181 77.83 22.66 4.99
N VAL A 182 78.16 22.26 3.76
CA VAL A 182 78.82 20.97 3.49
C VAL A 182 79.84 21.19 2.37
N GLN A 183 81.09 21.50 2.74
CA GLN A 183 82.25 21.15 1.92
C GLN A 183 83.53 21.23 2.75
N SER A 184 83.90 20.10 3.35
CA SER A 184 85.31 19.86 3.65
C SER A 184 85.63 18.36 3.54
N ARG A 185 86.37 18.07 2.46
CA ARG A 185 87.41 17.04 2.34
C ARG A 185 86.97 15.58 2.20
N THR A 186 86.89 15.14 0.93
CA THR A 186 87.54 13.91 0.44
C THR A 186 87.81 14.01 -1.07
N LYS A 187 88.93 14.61 -1.49
CA LYS A 187 89.66 14.21 -2.72
C LYS A 187 90.95 15.01 -2.86
N SER A 188 92.07 14.36 -2.56
CA SER A 188 93.44 14.86 -2.74
C SER A 188 94.14 14.10 -3.88
N THR A 189 93.45 13.90 -5.01
CA THR A 189 93.98 13.18 -6.20
C THR A 189 93.40 13.66 -7.54
N TYR A 190 93.04 14.95 -7.66
CA TYR A 190 92.62 15.56 -8.93
C TYR A 190 93.30 16.91 -9.23
N SER A 191 94.47 17.19 -8.64
CA SER A 191 95.20 18.45 -8.84
C SER A 191 96.04 18.48 -10.13
N ASN A 192 95.43 18.18 -11.28
CA ASN A 192 96.03 18.39 -12.61
C ASN A 192 95.01 18.38 -13.77
N LEU A 193 93.74 18.71 -13.51
CA LEU A 193 92.77 19.02 -14.57
C LEU A 193 92.61 20.54 -14.65
N ASN A 194 92.71 21.06 -15.87
CA ASN A 194 92.70 22.47 -16.23
C ASN A 194 91.40 23.13 -15.69
N GLU A 195 91.43 24.31 -15.08
CA GLU A 195 90.24 24.99 -14.52
C GLU A 195 89.12 25.24 -15.56
N GLU A 196 89.44 25.21 -16.86
CA GLU A 196 88.48 25.22 -17.96
C GLU A 196 87.59 23.96 -18.06
N ASP A 197 88.03 22.82 -17.54
CA ASP A 197 87.25 21.57 -17.52
C ASP A 197 86.18 21.56 -16.41
N GLU A 198 86.34 22.33 -15.33
CA GLU A 198 85.38 22.35 -14.22
C GLU A 198 84.07 23.04 -14.60
N TRP A 199 84.13 24.13 -15.35
CA TRP A 199 82.95 24.80 -15.89
C TRP A 199 82.22 23.94 -16.92
N GLN A 200 82.96 23.21 -17.76
CA GLN A 200 82.36 22.22 -18.67
C GLN A 200 81.71 21.07 -17.91
N ALA A 201 82.30 20.60 -16.80
CA ALA A 201 81.70 19.59 -15.93
C ALA A 201 80.39 20.08 -15.29
N ILE A 202 80.35 21.33 -14.79
CA ILE A 202 79.13 21.95 -14.25
C ILE A 202 78.06 22.10 -15.34
N GLN A 203 78.45 22.52 -16.55
CA GLN A 203 77.54 22.65 -17.68
C GLN A 203 76.95 21.28 -18.08
N ASN A 204 77.80 20.25 -18.22
CA ASN A 204 77.37 18.89 -18.52
C ASN A 204 76.47 18.29 -17.41
N PHE A 205 76.77 18.60 -16.14
CA PHE A 205 75.92 18.23 -15.02
C PHE A 205 74.55 18.90 -15.09
N ASN A 206 74.49 20.21 -15.33
CA ASN A 206 73.22 20.94 -15.48
C ASN A 206 72.40 20.43 -16.67
N ILE A 207 73.05 20.10 -17.80
CA ILE A 207 72.39 19.47 -18.96
C ILE A 207 71.80 18.11 -18.55
N THR A 208 72.59 17.28 -17.87
CA THR A 208 72.15 15.94 -17.41
C THR A 208 70.98 16.05 -16.42
N LEU A 209 71.07 16.97 -15.46
CA LEU A 209 70.04 17.23 -14.47
C LEU A 209 68.74 17.70 -15.13
N HIS A 210 68.82 18.60 -16.12
CA HIS A 210 67.66 19.05 -16.88
C HIS A 210 67.03 17.93 -17.70
N TYR A 211 67.82 17.06 -18.34
CA TYR A 211 67.31 15.87 -19.01
C TYR A 211 66.64 14.88 -18.04
N GLU A 212 67.23 14.69 -16.86
CA GLU A 212 66.64 13.86 -15.82
C GLU A 212 65.33 14.45 -15.28
N GLU A 213 65.28 15.76 -15.05
CA GLU A 213 64.08 16.47 -14.64
C GLU A 213 62.97 16.40 -15.72
N GLN A 214 63.31 16.56 -17.00
CA GLN A 214 62.38 16.37 -18.12
C GLN A 214 61.85 14.93 -18.17
N LYS A 215 62.71 13.94 -17.96
CA LYS A 215 62.30 12.53 -17.92
C LYS A 215 61.36 12.24 -16.73
N GLN A 216 61.66 12.78 -15.55
CA GLN A 216 60.78 12.66 -14.38
C GLN A 216 59.46 13.42 -14.56
N ALA A 217 59.46 14.58 -15.24
CA ALA A 217 58.25 15.31 -15.59
C ALA A 217 57.38 14.50 -16.55
N ALA A 218 57.99 13.87 -17.58
CA ALA A 218 57.27 13.00 -18.51
C ALA A 218 56.66 11.76 -17.83
N LEU A 219 57.37 11.13 -16.89
CA LEU A 219 56.82 10.01 -16.09
C LEU A 219 55.64 10.44 -15.22
N ARG A 220 55.75 11.58 -14.52
CA ARG A 220 54.64 12.14 -13.73
C ARG A 220 53.42 12.47 -14.61
N GLU A 221 53.65 12.98 -15.82
CA GLU A 221 52.56 13.25 -16.76
C GLU A 221 51.90 11.96 -17.27
N GLN A 222 52.67 10.91 -17.55
CA GLN A 222 52.14 9.59 -17.91
C GLN A 222 51.30 8.98 -16.78
N GLU A 223 51.77 9.06 -15.53
CA GLU A 223 51.01 8.60 -14.35
C GLU A 223 49.70 9.38 -14.17
N ARG A 224 49.73 10.71 -14.31
CA ARG A 224 48.51 11.54 -14.29
C ARG A 224 47.52 11.12 -15.38
N LYS A 225 48.00 10.89 -16.61
CA LYS A 225 47.16 10.39 -17.71
C LYS A 225 46.57 9.01 -17.42
N ARG A 226 47.34 8.11 -16.77
CA ARG A 226 46.88 6.78 -16.35
C ARG A 226 45.75 6.89 -15.33
N LEU A 227 45.93 7.70 -14.28
CA LEU A 227 44.91 7.92 -13.25
C LEU A 227 43.64 8.56 -13.80
N ILE A 228 43.77 9.53 -14.72
CA ILE A 228 42.60 10.14 -15.39
C ILE A 228 41.84 9.09 -16.20
N ARG A 229 42.54 8.22 -16.95
CA ARG A 229 41.91 7.14 -17.72
C ARG A 229 41.20 6.14 -16.81
N GLU A 230 41.86 5.70 -15.74
CA GLU A 230 41.27 4.78 -14.75
C GLU A 230 40.01 5.36 -14.10
N GLU A 231 40.00 6.65 -13.74
CA GLU A 231 38.83 7.31 -13.16
C GLU A 231 37.70 7.49 -14.18
N LEU A 232 38.00 7.82 -15.45
CA LEU A 232 37.00 7.87 -16.50
C LEU A 232 36.38 6.50 -16.77
N ASP A 233 37.18 5.44 -16.81
CA ASP A 233 36.69 4.07 -16.95
C ASP A 233 35.82 3.65 -15.75
N ARG A 234 36.18 4.08 -14.53
CA ARG A 234 35.37 3.89 -13.33
C ARG A 234 34.02 4.57 -13.46
N GLN A 235 33.97 5.82 -13.91
CA GLN A 235 32.73 6.56 -14.14
C GLN A 235 31.86 5.91 -15.23
N VAL A 236 32.45 5.43 -16.31
CA VAL A 236 31.72 4.72 -17.37
C VAL A 236 31.14 3.40 -16.85
N LYS A 237 31.91 2.62 -16.08
CA LYS A 237 31.43 1.39 -15.43
C LYS A 237 30.28 1.67 -14.46
N GLU A 238 30.40 2.72 -13.65
CA GLU A 238 29.34 3.12 -12.71
C GLU A 238 28.08 3.56 -13.46
N LYS A 239 28.21 4.38 -14.50
CA LYS A 239 27.09 4.80 -15.36
C LYS A 239 26.40 3.60 -16.02
N ASN A 240 27.16 2.64 -16.54
CA ASN A 240 26.62 1.41 -17.13
C ASN A 240 25.92 0.53 -16.08
N LYS A 241 26.45 0.46 -14.85
CA LYS A 241 25.82 -0.25 -13.73
C LYS A 241 24.49 0.41 -13.33
N ARG A 242 24.45 1.74 -13.26
CA ARG A 242 23.21 2.51 -13.02
C ARG A 242 22.18 2.26 -14.12
N LYS A 243 22.58 2.35 -15.39
CA LYS A 243 21.72 2.06 -16.54
C LYS A 243 21.15 0.64 -16.53
N LYS A 244 21.96 -0.36 -16.17
CA LYS A 244 21.48 -1.75 -16.03
C LYS A 244 20.47 -1.91 -14.90
N LYS A 245 20.65 -1.21 -13.78
CA LYS A 245 19.70 -1.21 -12.66
C LYS A 245 18.37 -0.58 -13.05
N GLU A 246 18.42 0.58 -13.71
CA GLU A 246 17.24 1.27 -14.25
C GLU A 246 16.48 0.37 -15.24
N GLN A 247 17.18 -0.31 -16.16
CA GLN A 247 16.55 -1.27 -17.07
C GLN A 247 15.88 -2.47 -16.38
N LEU A 248 16.39 -2.90 -15.22
CA LEU A 248 15.74 -3.96 -14.44
C LEU A 248 14.51 -3.43 -13.71
N GLU A 249 14.59 -2.22 -13.14
CA GLU A 249 13.46 -1.54 -12.51
C GLU A 249 12.33 -1.27 -13.52
N ASP A 250 12.66 -0.84 -14.74
CA ASP A 250 11.70 -0.65 -15.84
C ASP A 250 11.01 -1.96 -16.23
N LYS A 251 11.75 -3.07 -16.33
CA LYS A 251 11.18 -4.39 -16.61
C LYS A 251 10.26 -4.87 -15.49
N GLU A 252 10.62 -4.64 -14.23
CA GLU A 252 9.77 -4.96 -13.09
C GLU A 252 8.48 -4.13 -13.12
N TYR A 253 8.58 -2.85 -13.48
CA TYR A 253 7.42 -1.96 -13.65
C TYR A 253 6.50 -2.42 -14.79
N GLU A 254 7.06 -2.79 -15.95
CA GLU A 254 6.31 -3.36 -17.08
C GLU A 254 5.60 -4.66 -16.68
N GLN A 255 6.27 -5.55 -15.95
CA GLN A 255 5.66 -6.79 -15.46
C GLN A 255 4.51 -6.53 -14.49
N LEU A 256 4.68 -5.57 -13.57
CA LEU A 256 3.64 -5.19 -12.63
C LEU A 256 2.43 -4.57 -13.34
N GLN A 257 2.68 -3.73 -14.35
CA GLN A 257 1.63 -3.14 -15.18
C GLN A 257 0.88 -4.21 -15.97
N LYS A 258 1.60 -5.17 -16.56
CA LYS A 258 1.00 -6.31 -17.27
C LYS A 258 0.12 -7.15 -16.33
N HIS A 259 0.61 -7.46 -15.13
CA HIS A 259 -0.18 -8.18 -14.13
C HIS A 259 -1.44 -7.40 -13.70
N HIS A 260 -1.35 -6.07 -13.61
CA HIS A 260 -2.52 -5.24 -13.33
C HIS A 260 -3.56 -5.30 -14.45
N LEU A 261 -3.12 -5.25 -15.71
CA LEU A 261 -4.00 -5.43 -16.87
C LEU A 261 -4.66 -6.81 -16.88
N ASP A 262 -3.89 -7.88 -16.64
CA ASP A 262 -4.42 -9.25 -16.57
C ASP A 262 -5.49 -9.41 -15.47
N LEU A 263 -5.32 -8.73 -14.33
CA LEU A 263 -6.33 -8.71 -13.26
C LEU A 263 -7.59 -7.95 -13.66
N LEU A 264 -7.46 -6.85 -14.39
CA LEU A 264 -8.61 -6.09 -14.90
C LEU A 264 -9.37 -6.92 -15.94
N ASP A 265 -8.67 -7.59 -16.85
CA ASP A 265 -9.26 -8.48 -17.85
C ASP A 265 -9.99 -9.64 -17.20
N LYS A 266 -9.40 -10.29 -16.19
CA LYS A 266 -10.08 -11.34 -15.40
C LYS A 266 -11.34 -10.83 -14.72
N LYS A 267 -11.29 -9.64 -14.11
CA LYS A 267 -12.44 -9.02 -13.45
C LYS A 267 -13.56 -8.66 -14.45
N GLU A 268 -13.19 -8.27 -15.67
CA GLU A 268 -14.15 -8.02 -16.74
C GLU A 268 -14.77 -9.32 -17.25
N GLN A 269 -13.99 -10.38 -17.43
CA GLN A 269 -14.48 -11.70 -17.78
C GLN A 269 -15.45 -12.26 -16.71
N GLU A 270 -15.11 -12.13 -15.42
CA GLU A 270 -15.99 -12.52 -14.32
C GLU A 270 -17.32 -11.76 -14.37
N ARG A 271 -17.30 -10.45 -14.61
CA ARG A 271 -18.52 -9.63 -14.76
C ARG A 271 -19.36 -10.09 -15.95
N GLN A 272 -18.73 -10.43 -17.06
CA GLN A 272 -19.42 -10.95 -18.24
C GLN A 272 -20.05 -12.33 -17.96
N LEU A 273 -19.34 -13.22 -17.25
CA LEU A 273 -19.87 -14.52 -16.85
C LEU A 273 -21.04 -14.39 -15.87
N GLU A 274 -20.94 -13.52 -14.87
CA GLU A 274 -22.04 -13.22 -13.96
C GLU A 274 -23.26 -12.66 -14.70
N SER A 275 -23.04 -11.76 -15.67
CA SER A 275 -24.12 -11.23 -16.50
C SER A 275 -24.78 -12.33 -17.34
N ARG A 276 -23.99 -13.23 -17.95
CA ARG A 276 -24.52 -14.38 -18.70
C ARG A 276 -25.27 -15.34 -17.81
N GLN A 277 -24.78 -15.60 -16.60
CA GLN A 277 -25.42 -16.46 -15.63
C GLN A 277 -26.76 -15.87 -15.17
N LYS A 278 -26.83 -14.56 -14.92
CA LYS A 278 -28.09 -13.86 -14.59
C LYS A 278 -29.12 -14.00 -15.71
N VAL A 279 -28.72 -13.76 -16.95
CA VAL A 279 -29.60 -13.95 -18.13
C VAL A 279 -30.07 -15.41 -18.24
N LEU A 280 -29.19 -16.37 -17.98
CA LEU A 280 -29.54 -17.80 -18.01
C LEU A 280 -30.54 -18.15 -16.90
N THR A 281 -30.34 -17.67 -15.67
CA THR A 281 -31.26 -17.91 -14.55
C THR A 281 -32.61 -17.23 -14.76
N GLU A 282 -32.63 -16.02 -15.32
CA GLU A 282 -33.87 -15.32 -15.67
C GLU A 282 -34.63 -16.07 -16.76
N LYS A 283 -33.92 -16.56 -17.78
CA LYS A 283 -34.51 -17.40 -18.82
C LYS A 283 -35.11 -18.68 -18.23
N GLN A 284 -34.37 -19.39 -17.36
CA GLN A 284 -34.87 -20.59 -16.70
C GLN A 284 -36.13 -20.30 -15.85
N SER A 285 -36.14 -19.19 -15.10
CA SER A 285 -37.30 -18.77 -14.32
C SER A 285 -38.51 -18.47 -15.22
N ARG A 286 -38.30 -17.76 -16.34
CA ARG A 286 -39.35 -17.47 -17.32
C ARG A 286 -39.89 -18.73 -17.98
N ASP A 287 -39.02 -19.68 -18.33
CA ASP A 287 -39.41 -20.97 -18.90
C ASP A 287 -40.21 -21.80 -17.88
N GLN A 288 -39.80 -21.79 -16.61
CA GLN A 288 -40.57 -22.42 -15.51
C GLN A 288 -41.94 -21.77 -15.32
N GLN A 289 -42.03 -20.44 -15.32
CA GLN A 289 -43.31 -19.72 -15.23
C GLN A 289 -44.23 -20.07 -16.39
N LEU A 290 -43.71 -20.11 -17.63
CA LEU A 290 -44.47 -20.53 -18.81
C LEU A 290 -44.96 -21.99 -18.69
N GLN A 291 -44.15 -22.89 -18.14
CA GLN A 291 -44.57 -24.28 -17.91
C GLN A 291 -45.65 -24.37 -16.83
N GLN A 292 -45.50 -23.66 -15.71
CA GLN A 292 -46.50 -23.59 -14.65
C GLN A 292 -47.82 -22.99 -15.15
N GLU A 293 -47.76 -21.93 -15.96
CA GLU A 293 -48.95 -21.30 -16.54
C GLU A 293 -49.66 -22.26 -17.52
N LYS A 294 -48.92 -22.98 -18.37
CA LYS A 294 -49.48 -24.02 -19.25
C LYS A 294 -50.14 -25.15 -18.45
N LEU A 295 -49.52 -25.60 -17.36
CA LEU A 295 -50.10 -26.61 -16.48
C LEU A 295 -51.37 -26.10 -15.81
N ARG A 296 -51.34 -24.88 -15.26
CA ARG A 296 -52.50 -24.25 -14.63
C ARG A 296 -53.66 -24.10 -15.61
N LYS A 297 -53.38 -23.70 -16.86
CA LYS A 297 -54.37 -23.59 -17.92
C LYS A 297 -55.00 -24.94 -18.25
N ARG A 298 -54.18 -26.00 -18.40
CA ARG A 298 -54.70 -27.37 -18.62
C ARG A 298 -55.57 -27.87 -17.47
N ILE A 299 -55.21 -27.55 -16.23
CA ILE A 299 -56.01 -27.91 -15.05
C ILE A 299 -57.35 -27.17 -15.08
N ALA A 300 -57.33 -25.86 -15.32
CA ALA A 300 -58.54 -25.05 -15.41
C ALA A 300 -59.48 -25.53 -16.54
N GLU A 301 -58.95 -25.81 -17.73
CA GLU A 301 -59.70 -26.37 -18.86
C GLU A 301 -60.32 -27.74 -18.49
N LYS A 302 -59.58 -28.59 -17.77
CA LYS A 302 -60.09 -29.89 -17.31
C LYS A 302 -61.18 -29.75 -16.24
N GLU A 303 -61.05 -28.78 -15.34
CA GLU A 303 -62.08 -28.46 -14.35
C GLU A 303 -63.35 -27.91 -15.00
N GLU A 304 -63.21 -27.00 -15.97
CA GLU A 304 -64.32 -26.44 -16.72
C GLU A 304 -65.06 -27.53 -17.48
N PHE A 305 -64.32 -28.39 -18.19
CA PHE A 305 -64.89 -29.57 -18.87
C PHE A 305 -65.62 -30.51 -17.90
N ASN A 306 -65.08 -30.73 -16.70
CA ASN A 306 -65.75 -31.54 -15.68
C ASN A 306 -67.03 -30.88 -15.15
N ARG A 307 -67.06 -29.55 -15.00
CA ARG A 307 -68.27 -28.82 -14.61
C ARG A 307 -69.34 -28.91 -15.70
N GLU A 308 -68.97 -28.73 -16.96
CA GLU A 308 -69.88 -28.90 -18.10
C GLU A 308 -70.47 -30.31 -18.13
N ARG A 309 -69.61 -31.33 -17.95
CA ARG A 309 -70.06 -32.73 -17.87
C ARG A 309 -71.07 -32.96 -16.74
N GLN A 310 -70.83 -32.41 -15.55
CA GLN A 310 -71.77 -32.53 -14.41
C GLN A 310 -73.11 -31.84 -14.65
N VAL A 311 -73.14 -30.74 -15.41
CA VAL A 311 -74.39 -30.06 -15.78
C VAL A 311 -75.19 -30.92 -16.76
N VAL A 312 -74.52 -31.50 -17.77
CA VAL A 312 -75.17 -32.41 -18.73
C VAL A 312 -75.73 -33.66 -18.03
N GLU A 313 -74.98 -34.22 -17.07
CA GLU A 313 -75.42 -35.40 -16.32
C GLU A 313 -76.65 -35.12 -15.44
N ARG A 314 -76.72 -33.93 -14.81
CA ARG A 314 -77.90 -33.47 -14.07
C ARG A 314 -79.14 -33.30 -14.96
N LEU A 315 -78.98 -32.68 -16.13
CA LEU A 315 -80.09 -32.51 -17.08
C LEU A 315 -80.63 -33.85 -17.58
N ASN A 316 -79.78 -34.85 -17.78
CA ASN A 316 -80.21 -36.20 -18.15
C ASN A 316 -80.98 -36.89 -17.00
N GLN A 317 -80.52 -36.76 -15.75
CA GLN A 317 -81.24 -37.28 -14.59
C GLN A 317 -82.62 -36.65 -14.45
N GLU A 318 -82.74 -35.32 -14.62
CA GLU A 318 -84.02 -34.63 -14.56
C GLU A 318 -85.01 -35.13 -15.64
N MET A 319 -84.53 -35.41 -16.87
CA MET A 319 -85.37 -36.00 -17.92
C MET A 319 -85.82 -37.44 -17.61
N ASP A 320 -84.98 -38.24 -16.96
CA ASP A 320 -85.31 -39.63 -16.60
C ASP A 320 -86.29 -39.71 -15.42
N ASP A 321 -86.18 -38.79 -14.45
CA ASP A 321 -87.10 -38.69 -13.32
C ASP A 321 -88.49 -38.16 -13.74
N GLU A 322 -88.54 -37.25 -14.72
CA GLU A 322 -89.80 -36.80 -15.33
C GLU A 322 -90.52 -37.95 -16.06
N ARG A 323 -89.78 -38.89 -16.65
CA ARG A 323 -90.34 -40.12 -17.25
C ARG A 323 -90.89 -41.10 -16.21
N ARG A 324 -90.28 -41.19 -15.02
CA ARG A 324 -90.75 -42.06 -13.93
C ARG A 324 -92.01 -41.52 -13.24
N GLN A 325 -92.07 -40.21 -12.98
CA GLN A 325 -93.24 -39.59 -12.35
C GLN A 325 -94.50 -39.64 -13.24
N ALA A 326 -94.35 -39.77 -14.56
CA ALA A 326 -95.46 -40.00 -15.49
C ALA A 326 -96.05 -41.43 -15.39
N GLN A 327 -95.30 -42.40 -14.86
CA GLN A 327 -95.69 -43.82 -14.79
C GLN A 327 -96.38 -44.19 -13.46
N GLU A 328 -96.05 -43.50 -12.36
CA GLU A 328 -96.58 -43.78 -11.01
C GLU A 328 -97.99 -43.21 -10.76
N ARG A 329 -98.50 -42.30 -11.61
CA ARG A 329 -99.85 -41.68 -11.44
C ARG A 329 -101.04 -42.57 -11.85
N ARG A 330 -100.89 -43.90 -11.98
CA ARG A 330 -101.95 -44.79 -12.52
C ARG A 330 -102.47 -45.92 -11.62
N THR A 331 -101.95 -46.18 -10.42
CA THR A 331 -102.30 -47.44 -9.71
C THR A 331 -102.42 -47.37 -8.19
N ALA A 332 -103.26 -46.50 -7.61
CA ALA A 332 -103.37 -46.43 -6.14
C ALA A 332 -104.73 -45.95 -5.57
N ASN A 333 -105.89 -46.49 -5.97
CA ASN A 333 -107.16 -46.00 -5.38
C ASN A 333 -108.43 -46.87 -5.44
N ASN A 334 -108.47 -48.16 -5.02
CA ASN A 334 -109.77 -48.88 -4.94
C ASN A 334 -109.87 -50.18 -4.09
N GLU A 335 -109.37 -50.26 -2.85
CA GLU A 335 -109.45 -51.54 -2.10
C GLU A 335 -109.72 -51.46 -0.59
N ILE A 336 -110.30 -50.38 -0.07
CA ILE A 336 -110.55 -50.26 1.39
C ILE A 336 -111.95 -49.70 1.66
N GLN A 337 -112.99 -50.51 1.41
CA GLN A 337 -114.33 -50.19 1.93
C GLN A 337 -115.28 -51.39 2.04
N LYS A 338 -114.87 -52.48 2.69
CA LYS A 338 -115.84 -53.45 3.27
C LYS A 338 -115.30 -54.23 4.47
N GLN A 339 -114.62 -53.52 5.37
CA GLN A 339 -114.66 -53.86 6.79
C GLN A 339 -116.12 -53.77 7.24
N ARG A 340 -116.69 -54.94 7.53
CA ARG A 340 -117.93 -55.26 8.26
C ARG A 340 -118.30 -56.62 7.69
N GLN A 341 -117.91 -57.70 8.32
CA GLN A 341 -118.61 -58.19 9.52
C GLN A 341 -117.67 -59.12 10.29
N LEU A 342 -116.51 -58.68 10.78
CA LEU A 342 -116.28 -58.11 12.12
C LEU A 342 -116.86 -58.86 13.34
N GLU A 343 -117.46 -60.05 13.23
CA GLU A 343 -117.98 -60.74 14.42
C GLU A 343 -118.03 -62.28 14.33
N GLU A 344 -117.13 -62.89 13.57
CA GLU A 344 -116.59 -64.24 13.87
C GLU A 344 -115.42 -64.14 14.90
N ALA A 345 -115.42 -63.02 15.64
CA ALA A 345 -114.29 -62.24 16.13
C ALA A 345 -113.73 -62.59 17.52
N GLU A 346 -113.96 -63.81 18.04
CA GLU A 346 -113.29 -64.21 19.29
C GLU A 346 -112.52 -65.54 19.22
N LYS A 347 -112.74 -66.39 18.21
CA LYS A 347 -111.96 -67.64 18.06
C LYS A 347 -110.83 -67.57 17.04
N GLU A 348 -110.97 -66.75 16.00
CA GLU A 348 -109.86 -66.37 15.12
C GLU A 348 -108.79 -65.54 15.87
N ARG A 349 -109.12 -64.91 16.99
CA ARG A 349 -108.26 -63.95 17.69
C ARG A 349 -106.97 -64.52 18.31
N GLN A 350 -106.77 -65.84 18.31
CA GLN A 350 -105.52 -66.48 18.75
C GLN A 350 -104.74 -67.06 17.56
N GLU A 351 -105.42 -67.66 16.58
CA GLU A 351 -104.79 -68.18 15.35
C GLU A 351 -104.43 -67.05 14.36
N ASP A 352 -105.19 -65.96 14.35
CA ASP A 352 -104.93 -64.74 13.58
C ASP A 352 -103.86 -63.87 14.25
N VAL A 353 -103.66 -63.97 15.57
CA VAL A 353 -102.48 -63.37 16.23
C VAL A 353 -101.22 -64.15 15.87
N GLU A 354 -101.24 -65.49 15.87
CA GLU A 354 -100.09 -66.29 15.41
C GLU A 354 -99.86 -66.16 13.90
N ALA A 355 -100.90 -66.07 13.08
CA ALA A 355 -100.76 -65.86 11.64
C ALA A 355 -100.35 -64.42 11.30
N GLN A 356 -100.83 -63.40 12.03
CA GLN A 356 -100.36 -62.03 11.93
C GLN A 356 -98.93 -61.89 12.47
N GLU A 357 -98.55 -62.61 13.52
CA GLU A 357 -97.17 -62.64 14.02
C GLU A 357 -96.25 -63.34 13.00
N ALA A 358 -96.68 -64.42 12.35
CA ALA A 358 -95.93 -65.06 11.27
C ALA A 358 -95.84 -64.19 10.00
N TYR A 359 -96.91 -63.47 9.67
CA TYR A 359 -96.93 -62.51 8.56
C TYR A 359 -96.10 -61.25 8.87
N ASN A 360 -96.14 -60.76 10.11
CA ASN A 360 -95.30 -59.67 10.60
C ASN A 360 -93.84 -60.11 10.68
N GLN A 361 -93.54 -61.35 11.07
CA GLN A 361 -92.19 -61.90 11.00
C GLN A 361 -91.74 -62.03 9.55
N MET A 362 -92.61 -62.39 8.61
CA MET A 362 -92.28 -62.43 7.18
C MET A 362 -92.05 -61.02 6.61
N LEU A 363 -92.86 -60.04 6.99
CA LEU A 363 -92.70 -58.63 6.62
C LEU A 363 -91.43 -58.04 7.25
N GLU A 364 -91.18 -58.30 8.52
CA GLU A 364 -89.98 -57.90 9.25
C GLU A 364 -88.75 -58.59 8.67
N GLN A 365 -88.87 -59.84 8.22
CA GLN A 365 -87.81 -60.54 7.50
C GLN A 365 -87.56 -59.89 6.12
N GLN A 366 -88.60 -59.50 5.38
CA GLN A 366 -88.46 -58.77 4.12
C GLN A 366 -87.92 -57.35 4.32
N GLU A 367 -88.30 -56.66 5.39
CA GLU A 367 -87.77 -55.35 5.76
C GLU A 367 -86.33 -55.45 6.22
N LYS A 368 -85.98 -56.49 6.99
CA LYS A 368 -84.62 -56.79 7.40
C LYS A 368 -83.73 -57.17 6.23
N ASP A 369 -84.26 -57.92 5.26
CA ASP A 369 -83.55 -58.25 4.03
C ASP A 369 -83.38 -57.01 3.13
N ARG A 370 -84.38 -56.12 3.03
CA ARG A 370 -84.25 -54.81 2.36
C ARG A 370 -83.26 -53.89 3.06
N ALA A 371 -83.31 -53.81 4.39
CA ALA A 371 -82.40 -53.00 5.19
C ALA A 371 -80.97 -53.53 5.07
N LYS A 372 -80.79 -54.85 5.07
CA LYS A 372 -79.50 -55.49 4.84
C LYS A 372 -79.00 -55.25 3.42
N GLU A 373 -79.86 -55.31 2.41
CA GLU A 373 -79.48 -55.00 1.03
C GLU A 373 -79.07 -53.53 0.87
N LEU A 374 -79.81 -52.60 1.50
CA LEU A 374 -79.45 -51.18 1.54
C LEU A 374 -78.12 -50.97 2.26
N ALA A 375 -77.91 -51.61 3.42
CA ALA A 375 -76.65 -51.54 4.14
C ALA A 375 -75.48 -52.16 3.34
N ASP A 376 -75.70 -53.26 2.61
CA ASP A 376 -74.68 -53.87 1.75
C ASP A 376 -74.41 -53.05 0.48
N ARG A 377 -75.40 -52.31 -0.03
CA ARG A 377 -75.20 -51.32 -1.11
C ARG A 377 -74.43 -50.11 -0.60
N GLU A 378 -74.79 -49.59 0.57
CA GLU A 378 -74.09 -48.48 1.22
C GLU A 378 -72.65 -48.86 1.57
N ARG A 379 -72.41 -50.04 2.14
CA ARG A 379 -71.07 -50.55 2.44
C ARG A 379 -70.22 -50.65 1.17
N ARG A 380 -70.78 -51.17 0.07
CA ARG A 380 -70.07 -51.23 -1.22
C ARG A 380 -69.74 -49.85 -1.77
N ALA A 381 -70.66 -48.88 -1.62
CA ALA A 381 -70.40 -47.50 -2.02
C ALA A 381 -69.32 -46.84 -1.15
N GLN A 382 -69.34 -47.07 0.17
CA GLN A 382 -68.30 -46.60 1.10
C GLN A 382 -66.93 -47.25 0.81
N GLU A 383 -66.87 -48.56 0.54
CA GLU A 383 -65.64 -49.25 0.14
C GLU A 383 -65.07 -48.70 -1.19
N PHE A 384 -65.94 -48.37 -2.15
CA PHE A 384 -65.54 -47.75 -3.41
C PHE A 384 -65.01 -46.32 -3.21
N MET A 385 -65.67 -45.52 -2.38
CA MET A 385 -65.17 -44.19 -1.99
C MET A 385 -63.86 -44.29 -1.20
N GLY A 386 -63.71 -45.28 -0.33
CA GLY A 386 -62.47 -45.55 0.42
C GLY A 386 -61.29 -45.86 -0.50
N ARG A 387 -61.49 -46.71 -1.53
CA ARG A 387 -60.43 -47.00 -2.52
C ARG A 387 -60.04 -45.77 -3.34
N MET A 388 -61.00 -44.90 -3.68
CA MET A 388 -60.69 -43.63 -4.35
C MET A 388 -59.94 -42.65 -3.42
N ALA A 389 -60.34 -42.57 -2.15
CA ALA A 389 -59.64 -41.77 -1.15
C ALA A 389 -58.19 -42.26 -0.97
N ASP A 390 -57.95 -43.56 -0.88
CA ASP A 390 -56.59 -44.14 -0.79
C ASP A 390 -55.73 -43.79 -2.00
N THR A 391 -56.33 -43.71 -3.19
CA THR A 391 -55.60 -43.34 -4.42
C THR A 391 -55.23 -41.85 -4.41
N VAL A 392 -56.10 -40.98 -3.89
CA VAL A 392 -55.82 -39.55 -3.71
C VAL A 392 -54.78 -39.33 -2.62
N ILE A 393 -54.86 -40.05 -1.50
CA ILE A 393 -53.86 -40.00 -0.41
C ILE A 393 -52.49 -40.42 -0.93
N LYS A 394 -52.39 -41.54 -1.67
CA LYS A 394 -51.12 -41.96 -2.30
C LYS A 394 -50.54 -40.91 -3.24
N ASN A 395 -51.38 -40.23 -4.03
CA ASN A 395 -50.93 -39.16 -4.92
C ASN A 395 -50.47 -37.92 -4.13
N MET A 396 -51.12 -37.62 -2.99
CA MET A 396 -50.68 -36.54 -2.11
C MET A 396 -49.36 -36.87 -1.41
N ASP A 397 -49.19 -38.09 -0.91
CA ASP A 397 -47.94 -38.56 -0.29
C ASP A 397 -46.79 -38.58 -1.31
N GLN A 398 -47.07 -38.99 -2.55
CA GLN A 398 -46.10 -38.97 -3.65
C GLN A 398 -45.67 -37.53 -3.97
N LYS A 399 -46.63 -36.60 -4.03
CA LYS A 399 -46.33 -35.18 -4.26
C LYS A 399 -45.56 -34.55 -3.10
N GLN A 400 -45.88 -34.90 -1.85
CA GLN A 400 -45.11 -34.47 -0.68
C GLN A 400 -43.67 -34.99 -0.73
N LYS A 401 -43.46 -36.26 -1.11
CA LYS A 401 -42.11 -36.80 -1.30
C LYS A 401 -41.32 -36.04 -2.37
N GLU A 402 -41.94 -35.71 -3.50
CA GLU A 402 -41.29 -34.92 -4.56
C GLU A 402 -40.93 -33.50 -4.09
N GLU A 403 -41.83 -32.86 -3.32
CA GLU A 403 -41.57 -31.56 -2.70
C GLU A 403 -40.44 -31.63 -1.67
N GLU A 404 -40.40 -32.65 -0.82
CA GLU A 404 -39.32 -32.91 0.13
C GLU A 404 -37.98 -33.16 -0.58
N GLU A 405 -37.97 -33.89 -1.69
CA GLU A 405 -36.76 -34.17 -2.47
C GLU A 405 -36.21 -32.90 -3.14
N MET A 406 -37.10 -32.04 -3.65
CA MET A 406 -36.75 -30.72 -4.17
C MET A 406 -36.16 -29.80 -3.09
N ILE A 407 -36.75 -29.79 -1.89
CA ILE A 407 -36.22 -29.04 -0.74
C ILE A 407 -34.83 -29.56 -0.38
N ARG A 408 -34.66 -30.88 -0.32
CA ARG A 408 -33.38 -31.52 0.02
C ARG A 408 -32.28 -31.19 -1.00
N GLN A 409 -32.60 -31.19 -2.30
CA GLN A 409 -31.66 -30.78 -3.34
C GLN A 409 -31.25 -29.31 -3.22
N TYR A 410 -32.21 -28.43 -2.90
CA TYR A 410 -31.93 -27.01 -2.69
C TYR A 410 -31.04 -26.79 -1.46
N GLU A 411 -31.27 -27.52 -0.36
CA GLU A 411 -30.42 -27.48 0.83
C GLU A 411 -29.00 -27.96 0.53
N ILE A 412 -28.83 -29.06 -0.22
CA ILE A 412 -27.52 -29.54 -0.64
C ILE A 412 -26.79 -28.52 -1.51
N GLN A 413 -27.48 -27.89 -2.48
CA GLN A 413 -26.87 -26.86 -3.32
C GLN A 413 -26.46 -25.63 -2.51
N LYS A 414 -27.31 -25.19 -1.58
CA LYS A 414 -27.03 -24.08 -0.67
C LYS A 414 -25.82 -24.38 0.23
N GLU A 415 -25.79 -25.56 0.85
CA GLU A 415 -24.66 -25.98 1.69
C GLU A 415 -23.35 -26.03 0.88
N LEU A 416 -23.40 -26.51 -0.37
CA LEU A 416 -22.23 -26.55 -1.25
C LEU A 416 -21.74 -25.14 -1.62
N GLN A 417 -22.67 -24.21 -1.84
CA GLN A 417 -22.35 -22.81 -2.12
C GLN A 417 -21.75 -22.11 -0.90
N ASP A 418 -22.31 -22.34 0.29
CA ASP A 418 -21.80 -21.81 1.55
C ASP A 418 -20.38 -22.35 1.82
N ARG A 419 -20.15 -23.65 1.65
CA ARG A 419 -18.80 -24.25 1.76
C ARG A 419 -17.81 -23.65 0.76
N ARG A 420 -18.24 -23.35 -0.48
CA ARG A 420 -17.38 -22.69 -1.48
C ARG A 420 -17.06 -21.25 -1.07
N SER A 421 -18.03 -20.52 -0.53
CA SER A 421 -17.83 -19.16 -0.02
C SER A 421 -16.86 -19.15 1.16
N ASP A 422 -17.04 -20.07 2.11
CA ASP A 422 -16.16 -20.23 3.27
C ASP A 422 -14.75 -20.62 2.87
N ASN A 423 -14.60 -21.54 1.90
CA ASN A 423 -13.29 -21.93 1.39
C ASN A 423 -12.61 -20.76 0.66
N LYS A 424 -13.34 -19.96 -0.13
CA LYS A 424 -12.78 -18.73 -0.73
C LYS A 424 -12.35 -17.72 0.32
N ALA A 425 -13.14 -17.52 1.37
CA ALA A 425 -12.79 -16.63 2.47
C ALA A 425 -11.56 -17.13 3.24
N TYR A 426 -11.46 -18.45 3.45
CA TYR A 426 -10.30 -19.09 4.07
C TYR A 426 -9.03 -18.91 3.23
N ILE A 427 -9.08 -19.23 1.94
CA ILE A 427 -7.95 -19.04 1.01
C ILE A 427 -7.50 -17.58 1.00
N LYS A 428 -8.45 -16.63 0.93
CA LYS A 428 -8.11 -15.20 0.94
C LYS A 428 -7.39 -14.77 2.22
N ARG A 429 -7.85 -15.24 3.40
CA ARG A 429 -7.16 -14.96 4.67
C ARG A 429 -5.76 -15.56 4.69
N GLU A 430 -5.58 -16.74 4.13
CA GLU A 430 -4.27 -17.39 4.10
C GLU A 430 -3.31 -16.68 3.13
N ASP A 431 -3.79 -16.26 1.96
CA ASP A 431 -3.04 -15.43 1.02
C ASP A 431 -2.62 -14.09 1.64
N GLU A 432 -3.50 -13.46 2.43
CA GLU A 432 -3.19 -12.23 3.17
C GLU A 432 -2.09 -12.45 4.22
N LYS A 433 -2.13 -13.59 4.94
CA LYS A 433 -1.06 -13.96 5.89
C LYS A 433 0.26 -14.24 5.17
N ILE A 434 0.23 -14.92 4.02
CA ILE A 434 1.43 -15.21 3.22
C ILE A 434 2.05 -13.90 2.75
N LYS A 435 1.26 -12.99 2.18
CA LYS A 435 1.74 -11.65 1.76
C LYS A 435 2.33 -10.86 2.93
N MET A 436 1.73 -10.95 4.11
CA MET A 436 2.26 -10.31 5.31
C MET A 436 3.61 -10.91 5.74
N ARG A 437 3.75 -12.25 5.69
CA ARG A 437 5.02 -12.94 5.97
C ARG A 437 6.10 -12.57 4.96
N GLU A 438 5.77 -12.52 3.67
CA GLU A 438 6.69 -12.09 2.61
C GLU A 438 7.12 -10.64 2.78
N PHE A 439 6.18 -9.75 3.11
CA PHE A 439 6.48 -8.35 3.37
C PHE A 439 7.42 -8.18 4.58
N LEU A 440 7.17 -8.89 5.68
CA LEU A 440 8.05 -8.89 6.85
C LEU A 440 9.42 -9.49 6.54
N ALA A 441 9.47 -10.60 5.78
CA ALA A 441 10.72 -11.22 5.35
C ALA A 441 11.55 -10.24 4.52
N LYS A 442 10.92 -9.51 3.58
CA LYS A 442 11.57 -8.47 2.79
C LYS A 442 12.10 -7.33 3.65
N GLN A 443 11.35 -6.88 4.66
CA GLN A 443 11.84 -5.86 5.60
C GLN A 443 13.07 -6.33 6.40
N VAL A 444 13.09 -7.59 6.85
CA VAL A 444 14.25 -8.16 7.54
C VAL A 444 15.44 -8.27 6.59
N GLU A 445 15.23 -8.69 5.35
CA GLU A 445 16.28 -8.77 4.34
C GLU A 445 16.85 -7.38 4.00
N ASP A 446 16.01 -6.38 3.79
CA ASP A 446 16.41 -4.99 3.57
C ASP A 446 17.20 -4.44 4.76
N LYS A 447 16.76 -4.73 6.00
CA LYS A 447 17.49 -4.35 7.21
C LYS A 447 18.87 -5.03 7.26
N LYS A 448 18.95 -6.34 7.04
CA LYS A 448 20.22 -7.09 6.97
C LYS A 448 21.13 -6.58 5.85
N ARG A 449 20.56 -6.10 4.75
CA ARG A 449 21.34 -5.50 3.65
C ARG A 449 21.92 -4.15 4.05
N ARG A 450 21.14 -3.30 4.74
CA ARG A 450 21.65 -2.04 5.30
C ARG A 450 22.76 -2.27 6.32
N GLU A 451 22.56 -3.20 7.24
CA GLU A 451 23.56 -3.59 8.24
C GLU A 451 24.86 -4.10 7.59
N ARG A 452 24.76 -4.90 6.52
CA ARG A 452 25.95 -5.34 5.76
C ARG A 452 26.70 -4.18 5.11
N ILE A 453 26.00 -3.25 4.47
CA ILE A 453 26.62 -2.08 3.84
C ILE A 453 27.25 -1.17 4.89
N GLU A 454 26.58 -0.94 6.03
CA GLU A 454 27.11 -0.16 7.13
C GLU A 454 28.35 -0.80 7.74
N LYS A 455 28.34 -2.13 7.90
CA LYS A 455 29.51 -2.88 8.33
C LYS A 455 30.67 -2.77 7.35
N GLU A 456 30.42 -2.94 6.05
CA GLU A 456 31.45 -2.77 5.00
C GLU A 456 32.04 -1.36 4.99
N LEU A 457 31.21 -0.32 5.20
CA LEU A 457 31.68 1.06 5.31
C LEU A 457 32.55 1.28 6.55
N ASN A 458 32.13 0.71 7.70
CA ASN A 458 32.89 0.80 8.94
C ASN A 458 34.23 0.05 8.84
N ASP A 459 34.24 -1.14 8.24
CA ASP A 459 35.46 -1.90 7.96
C ASP A 459 36.41 -1.11 7.02
N GLN A 460 35.87 -0.40 6.02
CA GLN A 460 36.68 0.49 5.17
C GLN A 460 37.28 1.66 5.95
N GLN A 461 36.50 2.32 6.83
CA GLN A 461 36.99 3.40 7.69
C GLN A 461 38.07 2.91 8.65
N ALA A 462 37.86 1.76 9.29
CA ALA A 462 38.83 1.11 10.17
C ALA A 462 40.14 0.81 9.42
N ASN A 463 40.06 0.29 8.19
CA ASN A 463 41.23 0.06 7.34
C ASN A 463 41.95 1.36 6.96
N MET A 464 41.24 2.46 6.71
CA MET A 464 41.89 3.75 6.45
C MET A 464 42.61 4.28 7.69
N TRP A 465 41.97 4.22 8.86
CA TRP A 465 42.62 4.62 10.12
C TRP A 465 43.82 3.75 10.47
N GLN A 466 43.78 2.46 10.15
CA GLN A 466 44.93 1.59 10.34
C GLN A 466 46.10 2.03 9.45
N ARG A 467 45.85 2.33 8.17
CA ARG A 467 46.89 2.85 7.26
C ARG A 467 47.41 4.21 7.70
N ASP A 468 46.54 5.12 8.12
CA ASP A 468 46.94 6.45 8.61
C ASP A 468 47.81 6.32 9.86
N ARG A 469 47.46 5.40 10.77
CA ARG A 469 48.27 5.08 11.94
C ARG A 469 49.64 4.51 11.54
N GLU A 470 49.68 3.55 10.63
CA GLU A 470 50.94 2.97 10.14
C GLU A 470 51.84 4.03 9.49
N ASN A 471 51.26 4.90 8.64
CA ASN A 471 51.97 6.02 8.02
C ASN A 471 52.52 7.00 9.07
N TYR A 472 51.71 7.35 10.08
CA TYR A 472 52.14 8.22 11.16
C TYR A 472 53.27 7.60 11.98
N GLU A 473 53.16 6.30 12.32
CA GLU A 473 54.22 5.59 13.04
C GLU A 473 55.52 5.52 12.21
N GLU A 474 55.43 5.33 10.89
CA GLU A 474 56.60 5.39 10.00
C GLU A 474 57.22 6.78 9.93
N GLU A 475 56.40 7.83 9.80
CA GLU A 475 56.88 9.21 9.76
C GLU A 475 57.53 9.61 11.10
N GLN A 476 56.92 9.22 12.21
CA GLN A 476 57.50 9.41 13.54
C GLN A 476 58.84 8.69 13.67
N ARG A 477 58.95 7.44 13.21
CA ARG A 477 60.23 6.72 13.17
C ARG A 477 61.27 7.42 12.30
N ARG A 478 60.87 8.02 11.16
CA ARG A 478 61.78 8.79 10.31
C ARG A 478 62.28 10.05 11.02
N ILE A 479 61.40 10.78 11.71
CA ILE A 479 61.74 11.96 12.50
C ILE A 479 62.70 11.57 13.63
N ASP A 480 62.37 10.53 14.41
CA ASP A 480 63.20 10.07 15.52
C ASP A 480 64.58 9.60 15.03
N ASN A 481 64.64 8.89 13.91
CA ASN A 481 65.91 8.47 13.30
C ASN A 481 66.72 9.68 12.80
N LYS A 482 66.07 10.72 12.27
CA LYS A 482 66.74 11.97 11.87
C LYS A 482 67.30 12.70 13.09
N ILE A 483 66.53 12.80 14.18
CA ILE A 483 66.98 13.41 15.45
C ILE A 483 68.17 12.64 16.01
N LYS A 484 68.09 11.29 16.05
CA LYS A 484 69.20 10.44 16.48
C LYS A 484 70.46 10.66 15.65
N ARG A 485 70.32 10.75 14.32
CA ARG A 485 71.45 11.03 13.41
C ARG A 485 72.07 12.40 13.68
N ILE A 486 71.27 13.46 13.79
CA ILE A 486 71.76 14.81 14.10
C ILE A 486 72.47 14.84 15.46
N ASN A 487 71.91 14.20 16.48
CA ASN A 487 72.54 14.11 17.79
C ASN A 487 73.86 13.35 17.75
N GLN A 488 73.95 12.29 16.95
CA GLN A 488 75.18 11.54 16.73
C GLN A 488 76.22 12.40 15.99
N GLU A 489 75.83 13.08 14.91
CA GLU A 489 76.71 14.00 14.18
C GLU A 489 77.22 15.14 15.07
N ASN A 490 76.36 15.71 15.92
CA ASN A 490 76.72 16.72 16.91
C ASN A 490 77.70 16.18 17.97
N ALA A 491 77.45 14.96 18.47
CA ALA A 491 78.35 14.30 19.41
C ALA A 491 79.73 14.04 18.79
N ASP A 492 79.76 13.57 17.54
CA ASP A 492 80.99 13.34 16.78
C ASP A 492 81.73 14.66 16.51
N PHE A 493 81.00 15.72 16.18
CA PHE A 493 81.56 17.06 15.97
C PHE A 493 82.18 17.62 17.27
N LEU A 494 81.48 17.52 18.39
CA LEU A 494 82.02 17.91 19.71
C LEU A 494 83.24 17.09 20.09
N LYS A 495 83.23 15.79 19.81
CA LYS A 495 84.38 14.92 20.04
C LYS A 495 85.59 15.36 19.21
N ARG A 496 85.41 15.68 17.92
CA ARG A 496 86.48 16.24 17.07
C ARG A 496 86.99 17.57 17.61
N GLN A 497 86.12 18.47 18.06
CA GLN A 497 86.53 19.73 18.67
C GLN A 497 87.33 19.52 19.96
N MET A 498 86.95 18.55 20.80
CA MET A 498 87.71 18.19 21.99
C MET A 498 89.09 17.62 21.61
N GLU A 499 89.15 16.72 20.63
CA GLU A 499 90.41 16.15 20.12
C GLU A 499 91.33 17.23 19.51
N GLU A 500 90.77 18.20 18.77
CA GLU A 500 91.51 19.33 18.21
C GLU A 500 92.01 20.27 19.31
N LYS A 501 91.17 20.59 20.31
CA LYS A 501 91.58 21.38 21.48
C LYS A 501 92.62 20.66 22.34
N GLU A 502 92.49 19.35 22.53
CA GLU A 502 93.51 18.53 23.21
C GLU A 502 94.80 18.45 22.39
N GLY A 503 94.71 18.36 21.07
CA GLY A 503 95.85 18.43 20.15
C GLY A 503 96.55 19.79 20.20
N ALA A 504 95.80 20.89 20.29
CA ALA A 504 96.34 22.23 20.48
C ALA A 504 96.92 22.43 21.89
N ARG A 505 96.33 21.80 22.92
CA ARG A 505 96.86 21.77 24.29
C ARG A 505 98.10 20.88 24.44
N LYS A 506 98.26 19.85 23.60
CA LYS A 506 99.54 19.14 23.39
C LYS A 506 100.50 20.10 22.70
N GLY A 507 100.93 21.10 23.45
CA GLY A 507 101.68 22.27 23.01
C GLY A 507 102.85 21.87 22.13
N ARG A 508 102.70 22.13 20.84
CA ARG A 508 103.87 22.46 20.02
C ARG A 508 104.22 23.89 20.41
N MET A 509 105.47 24.11 20.82
CA MET A 509 106.01 25.46 20.99
C MET A 509 105.64 26.28 19.76
N ASP A 510 105.18 27.51 19.98
CA ASP A 510 104.87 28.42 18.87
C ASP A 510 106.11 28.51 17.96
N MET A 511 105.91 28.71 16.66
CA MET A 511 107.00 28.67 15.68
C MET A 511 108.14 29.64 16.05
N ASN A 512 107.78 30.76 16.68
CA ASN A 512 108.73 31.74 17.23
C ASN A 512 109.50 31.21 18.46
N GLU A 513 108.83 30.53 19.40
CA GLU A 513 109.48 29.86 20.53
C GLU A 513 110.39 28.72 20.04
N PHE A 514 109.97 27.97 19.02
CA PHE A 514 110.79 26.92 18.39
C PHE A 514 112.06 27.52 17.74
N LEU A 515 111.95 28.67 17.07
CA LEU A 515 113.09 29.35 16.46
C LEU A 515 114.07 29.91 17.50
N MET A 516 113.58 30.49 18.60
CA MET A 516 114.43 30.96 19.70
C MET A 516 115.12 29.80 20.41
N ASN A 517 114.42 28.68 20.61
CA ASN A 517 114.96 27.50 21.27
C ASN A 517 115.70 26.55 20.31
N LYS A 518 115.81 26.89 19.02
CA LYS A 518 116.36 26.00 17.98
C LYS A 518 117.78 25.55 18.28
N GLN A 519 118.64 26.46 18.75
CA GLN A 519 120.04 26.15 19.06
C GLN A 519 120.15 25.23 20.29
N LEU A 520 119.38 25.52 21.35
CA LEU A 520 119.26 24.68 22.54
C LEU A 520 118.72 23.28 22.22
N LEU A 521 117.74 23.16 21.31
CA LEU A 521 117.18 21.89 20.87
C LEU A 521 118.18 21.06 20.05
N VAL A 522 119.05 21.71 19.26
CA VAL A 522 120.15 21.05 18.53
C VAL A 522 121.18 20.50 19.51
N ASP A 523 121.55 21.26 20.54
CA ASP A 523 122.53 20.85 21.54
C ASP A 523 122.02 19.67 22.41
N ILE A 524 120.74 19.70 22.81
CA ILE A 524 120.09 18.59 23.56
C ILE A 524 120.02 17.31 22.72
N ASN A 525 119.67 17.40 21.43
CA ASN A 525 119.68 16.24 20.53
C ASN A 525 121.11 15.75 20.22
N GLY A 526 122.11 16.64 20.27
CA GLY A 526 123.52 16.27 20.22
C GLY A 526 123.95 15.43 21.42
N GLN A 527 123.59 15.85 22.64
CA GLN A 527 123.90 15.10 23.87
C GLN A 527 123.11 13.79 24.01
N GLY A 528 121.87 13.73 23.51
CA GLY A 528 121.06 12.50 23.52
C GLY A 528 121.61 11.39 22.61
N LYS A 529 122.34 11.73 21.54
CA LYS A 529 123.01 10.74 20.67
C LYS A 529 124.26 10.15 21.30
N GLU A 530 124.92 10.84 22.22
CA GLU A 530 126.05 10.28 22.99
C GLU A 530 125.59 9.40 24.16
N GLY A 531 124.43 9.68 24.76
CA GLY A 531 123.85 8.87 25.84
C GLY A 531 123.16 7.57 25.39
N ASN A 532 122.59 7.51 24.19
CA ASN A 532 121.83 6.34 23.73
C ASN A 532 122.68 5.28 23.01
N SER A 533 123.98 5.55 22.82
CA SER A 533 124.93 4.53 22.34
C SER A 533 125.44 3.62 23.48
N ALA A 534 125.05 3.87 24.73
CA ALA A 534 125.41 3.06 25.90
C ALA A 534 124.28 2.16 26.44
N ALA A 535 123.03 2.31 25.96
CA ALA A 535 121.87 1.55 26.47
C ALA A 535 121.44 0.35 25.57
N SER A 536 122.07 0.15 24.41
CA SER A 536 121.76 -0.94 23.47
C SER A 536 122.64 -2.20 23.65
N VAL A 537 123.16 -2.47 24.86
CA VAL A 537 123.92 -3.70 25.19
C VAL A 537 123.16 -4.65 26.14
N ASN A 538 122.02 -4.26 26.72
CA ASN A 538 121.32 -5.07 27.73
C ASN A 538 119.87 -5.46 27.36
N ALA A 539 119.66 -5.94 26.14
CA ALA A 539 118.41 -6.63 25.75
C ALA A 539 118.69 -7.82 24.83
N ASN A 540 119.75 -8.58 25.16
CA ASN A 540 120.05 -9.89 24.59
C ASN A 540 120.06 -10.94 25.72
N MET A 541 118.91 -11.06 26.39
CA MET A 541 118.47 -12.27 27.09
C MET A 541 116.93 -12.31 27.04
N PHE A 542 116.47 -12.79 25.89
CA PHE A 542 115.13 -13.24 25.49
C PHE A 542 114.03 -12.21 25.22
#